data_AF-A0A6V8KIE6-F1
#
_entry.id   AF-A0A6V8KIE6-F1
#
_cell.length_a   1.000
_cell.length_b   1.000
_cell.length_c   1.000
_cell.angle_alpha   90.00
_cell.angle_beta   90.00
_cell.angle_gamma   90.00
#
_symmetry.space_group_name_H-M   'P 1'
#
loop_
_entity.id
_entity.type
_entity.pdbx_description
1 polymer ?
#
loop_
_entity_poly.entity_id
_entity_poly.type
_entity_poly.pdbx_seq_one_letter_code
_entity_poly.pdbx_strand_id
1 'polypeptide(L)'
;MAVQTLAEFIATYGNPDKPLPVIEAGPEAAQWPTILVKAGDKAAILQFMNVGADSDGQHLCIDVHAFVAGRTARASVFGMESGRRLEGFADTDAAGTSHGVPAARLVAVLIGAQAETGRQ
;
A
#
# COMPACT_ATOMS: atom_id res chain seq x y z
N MET A 1 -7.84 -14.26 -14.81
CA MET A 1 -8.70 -14.39 -13.61
C MET A 1 -9.81 -13.36 -13.71
N ALA A 2 -11.04 -13.69 -13.32
CA ALA A 2 -12.15 -12.73 -13.33
C ALA A 2 -11.90 -11.60 -12.31
N VAL A 3 -12.38 -10.40 -12.60
CA VAL A 3 -12.36 -9.27 -11.67
C VAL A 3 -13.24 -9.62 -10.47
N GLN A 4 -12.67 -9.60 -9.26
CA GLN A 4 -13.42 -9.78 -8.01
C GLN A 4 -13.90 -8.42 -7.50
N THR A 5 -15.12 -8.38 -6.97
CA THR A 5 -15.65 -7.24 -6.21
C THR A 5 -14.96 -7.14 -4.84
N LEU A 6 -15.02 -5.95 -4.22
CA LEU A 6 -14.52 -5.76 -2.85
C LEU A 6 -15.16 -6.74 -1.86
N ALA A 7 -16.48 -6.95 -1.98
CA ALA A 7 -17.21 -7.88 -1.11
C ALA A 7 -16.72 -9.32 -1.25
N GLU A 8 -16.47 -9.79 -2.49
CA GLU A 8 -15.93 -11.13 -2.74
C GLU A 8 -14.50 -11.29 -2.20
N PHE A 9 -13.66 -10.25 -2.33
CA PHE A 9 -12.30 -10.28 -1.79
C PHE A 9 -12.32 -10.38 -0.26
N ILE A 10 -13.15 -9.59 0.41
CA ILE A 10 -13.34 -9.64 1.86
C ILE A 10 -13.89 -11.01 2.28
N ALA A 11 -14.85 -11.57 1.55
CA ALA A 11 -15.38 -12.90 1.85
C ALA A 11 -14.31 -14.01 1.72
N THR A 12 -13.36 -13.84 0.80
CA THR A 12 -12.30 -14.82 0.54
C THR A 12 -11.15 -14.75 1.54
N TYR A 13 -10.70 -13.54 1.89
CA TYR A 13 -9.47 -13.32 2.67
C TYR A 13 -9.71 -12.66 4.04
N GLY A 14 -10.90 -12.14 4.29
CA GLY A 14 -11.27 -11.56 5.57
C GLY A 14 -11.41 -12.63 6.64
N ASN A 15 -11.21 -12.23 7.90
CA ASN A 15 -11.52 -13.08 9.03
C ASN A 15 -13.02 -12.94 9.36
N PRO A 16 -13.84 -14.00 9.25
CA PRO A 16 -15.28 -13.88 9.49
C PRO A 16 -15.62 -13.51 10.94
N ASP A 17 -14.75 -13.85 11.90
CA ASP A 17 -14.93 -13.53 13.31
C ASP A 17 -14.40 -12.14 13.68
N LYS A 18 -13.67 -11.49 12.76
CA LYS A 18 -13.03 -10.18 12.95
C LYS A 18 -13.20 -9.34 11.69
N PRO A 19 -14.32 -8.60 11.56
CA PRO A 19 -14.55 -7.76 10.39
C PRO A 19 -13.39 -6.77 10.21
N LEU A 20 -13.07 -6.48 8.95
CA LEU A 20 -12.01 -5.54 8.63
C LEU A 20 -12.39 -4.14 9.15
N PRO A 21 -11.50 -3.44 9.86
CA PRO A 21 -11.75 -2.07 10.25
C PRO A 21 -11.82 -1.18 8.99
N VAL A 22 -12.88 -0.37 8.89
CA VAL A 22 -13.05 0.62 7.82
C VAL A 22 -12.53 1.97 8.30
N ILE A 23 -11.68 2.60 7.49
CA ILE A 23 -11.10 3.92 7.74
C ILE A 23 -11.51 4.80 6.56
N GLU A 24 -12.33 5.81 6.82
CA GLU A 24 -12.79 6.77 5.80
C GLU A 24 -11.84 7.97 5.74
N ALA A 25 -11.30 8.25 4.56
CA ALA A 25 -10.44 9.41 4.32
C ALA A 25 -11.24 10.53 3.64
N GLY A 26 -11.30 11.70 4.28
CA GLY A 26 -11.94 12.87 3.70
C GLY A 26 -11.03 13.66 2.74
N PRO A 27 -11.58 14.58 1.94
CA PRO A 27 -10.81 15.37 0.99
C PRO A 27 -9.82 16.34 1.63
N GLU A 28 -10.07 16.74 2.88
CA GLU A 28 -9.25 17.73 3.59
C GLU A 28 -8.20 17.08 4.48
N ALA A 29 -7.03 17.72 4.63
CA ALA A 29 -5.94 17.20 5.45
C ALA A 29 -6.32 16.88 6.91
N ALA A 30 -7.24 17.65 7.49
CA ALA A 30 -7.76 17.40 8.84
C ALA A 30 -8.58 16.11 8.95
N GLN A 31 -8.99 15.54 7.82
CA GLN A 31 -9.78 14.33 7.71
C GLN A 31 -8.95 13.15 7.19
N TRP A 32 -7.62 13.26 7.16
CA TRP A 32 -6.71 12.20 6.73
C TRP A 32 -6.30 11.34 7.92
N PRO A 33 -6.87 10.13 8.07
CA PRO A 33 -6.59 9.28 9.21
C PRO A 33 -5.13 8.82 9.15
N THR A 34 -4.50 8.78 10.33
CA THR A 34 -3.12 8.33 10.48
C THR A 34 -3.08 7.21 11.49
N ILE A 35 -2.50 6.07 11.11
CA ILE A 35 -2.38 4.90 11.99
C ILE A 35 -0.92 4.49 12.15
N LEU A 36 -0.58 4.05 13.36
CA LEU A 36 0.71 3.44 13.67
C LEU A 36 0.55 1.91 13.68
N VAL A 37 1.26 1.24 12.79
CA VAL A 37 1.34 -0.22 12.73
C VAL A 37 2.69 -0.65 13.31
N LYS A 38 2.70 -1.66 14.19
CA LYS A 38 3.92 -2.17 14.83
C LYS A 38 4.02 -3.69 14.69
N ALA A 39 5.23 -4.19 14.44
CA ALA A 39 5.57 -5.61 14.44
C ALA A 39 6.98 -5.80 15.02
N GLY A 40 7.07 -6.16 16.31
CA GLY A 40 8.34 -6.22 17.02
C GLY A 40 9.03 -4.84 17.08
N ASP A 41 10.27 -4.77 16.58
CA ASP A 41 11.06 -3.53 16.48
C ASP A 41 10.73 -2.68 15.23
N LYS A 42 9.87 -3.17 14.33
CA LYS A 42 9.46 -2.47 13.12
C LYS A 42 8.18 -1.68 13.37
N ALA A 43 8.10 -0.50 12.78
CA ALA A 43 6.89 0.30 12.77
C ALA A 43 6.68 1.00 11.43
N ALA A 44 5.42 1.28 11.12
CA ALA A 44 5.01 2.10 9.99
C ALA A 44 3.95 3.09 10.45
N ILE A 45 4.10 4.36 10.08
CA ILE A 45 2.98 5.30 10.10
C ILE A 45 2.35 5.25 8.71
N LEU A 46 1.06 4.93 8.65
CA LEU A 46 0.26 4.95 7.44
C LEU A 46 -0.68 6.15 7.50
N GLN A 47 -0.61 7.03 6.51
CA GLN A 47 -1.53 8.15 6.36
C GLN A 47 -2.40 7.91 5.14
N PHE A 48 -3.72 7.92 5.33
CA PHE A 48 -4.70 7.70 4.26
C PHE A 48 -5.29 9.03 3.83
N MET A 49 -5.14 9.36 2.56
CA MET A 49 -5.49 10.66 2.01
C MET A 49 -6.45 10.46 0.85
N ASN A 50 -7.57 11.16 0.84
CA ASN A 50 -8.42 11.26 -0.34
C ASN A 50 -8.06 12.55 -1.05
N VAL A 51 -7.25 12.45 -2.10
CA VAL A 51 -6.66 13.58 -2.80
C VAL A 51 -7.30 13.73 -4.17
N GLY A 52 -7.73 14.95 -4.50
CA GLY A 52 -8.15 15.28 -5.86
C GLY A 52 -6.96 15.80 -6.65
N ALA A 53 -6.76 15.31 -7.87
CA ALA A 53 -5.92 15.97 -8.86
C ALA A 53 -6.85 16.53 -9.93
N ASP A 54 -7.07 17.85 -9.93
CA ASP A 54 -7.87 18.64 -10.88
C ASP A 54 -8.87 17.83 -11.76
N SER A 55 -8.39 17.28 -12.89
CA SER A 55 -9.17 16.60 -13.93
C SER A 55 -9.49 15.12 -13.67
N ASP A 56 -8.76 14.45 -12.80
CA ASP A 56 -8.76 12.97 -12.69
C ASP A 56 -9.64 12.47 -11.54
N GLY A 57 -10.33 13.39 -10.85
CA GLY A 57 -11.17 13.08 -9.71
C GLY A 57 -10.37 12.76 -8.44
N GLN A 58 -11.10 12.32 -7.42
CA GLN A 58 -10.54 11.89 -6.14
C GLN A 58 -9.88 10.52 -6.25
N HIS A 59 -8.68 10.38 -5.69
CA HIS A 59 -8.00 9.10 -5.53
C HIS A 59 -7.55 8.90 -4.09
N LEU A 60 -7.51 7.64 -3.67
CA LEU A 60 -6.95 7.25 -2.38
C LEU A 60 -5.43 7.15 -2.50
N CYS A 61 -4.71 7.98 -1.75
CA CYS A 61 -3.28 7.91 -1.56
C CYS A 61 -2.95 7.37 -0.16
N ILE A 62 -1.90 6.55 -0.07
CA ILE A 62 -1.44 5.95 1.19
C ILE A 62 0.06 6.24 1.34
N ASP A 63 0.38 7.15 2.26
CA ASP A 63 1.76 7.46 2.60
C ASP A 63 2.27 6.51 3.69
N VAL A 64 3.50 6.01 3.51
CA VAL A 64 4.12 5.06 4.42
C VAL A 64 5.45 5.60 4.94
N HIS A 65 5.49 5.93 6.23
CA HIS A 65 6.73 6.30 6.92
C HIS A 65 7.24 5.11 7.74
N ALA A 66 8.40 4.58 7.35
CA ALA A 66 8.95 3.35 7.91
C ALA A 66 9.97 3.61 9.03
N PHE A 67 9.93 2.75 10.05
CA PHE A 67 10.85 2.78 11.19
C PHE A 67 11.33 1.39 11.60
N VAL A 68 12.59 1.30 12.08
CA VAL A 68 13.17 0.13 12.74
C VAL A 68 13.87 0.60 14.00
N ALA A 69 13.57 -0.04 15.14
CA ALA A 69 14.08 0.32 16.46
C ALA A 69 13.91 1.82 16.80
N GLY A 70 12.78 2.42 16.39
CA GLY A 70 12.45 3.82 16.63
C GLY A 70 13.19 4.83 15.74
N ARG A 71 13.97 4.38 14.75
CA ARG A 71 14.68 5.23 13.79
C ARG A 71 14.07 5.09 12.40
N THR A 72 14.21 6.11 11.56
CA THR A 72 13.79 6.05 10.16
C THR A 72 14.43 4.87 9.44
N ALA A 73 13.67 4.25 8.55
CA ALA A 73 14.04 3.03 7.87
C ALA A 73 13.77 3.14 6.37
N ARG A 74 14.36 2.23 5.59
CA ARG A 74 14.04 2.12 4.16
C ARG A 74 12.78 1.28 4.00
N ALA A 75 11.93 1.71 3.08
CA ALA A 75 10.82 0.92 2.56
C ALA A 75 11.11 0.55 1.11
N SER A 76 10.67 -0.64 0.69
CA SER A 76 10.61 -1.02 -0.72
C SER A 76 9.19 -1.43 -1.08
N VAL A 77 8.75 -1.07 -2.29
CA VAL A 77 7.46 -1.46 -2.83
C VAL A 77 7.66 -2.42 -3.99
N PHE A 78 6.87 -3.49 -4.06
CA PHE A 78 6.84 -4.36 -5.22
C PHE A 78 5.41 -4.84 -5.50
N GLY A 79 5.13 -5.13 -6.76
CA GLY A 79 3.88 -5.77 -7.17
C GLY A 79 3.95 -7.27 -6.96
N MET A 80 2.82 -7.91 -6.66
CA MET A 80 2.70 -9.36 -6.66
C MET A 80 1.58 -9.81 -7.59
N GLU A 81 1.85 -10.88 -8.33
CA GLU A 81 0.85 -11.55 -9.16
C GLU A 81 1.07 -13.07 -9.15
N SER A 82 0.00 -13.84 -8.93
CA SER A 82 0.05 -15.31 -8.94
C SER A 82 1.12 -15.91 -8.01
N GLY A 83 1.38 -15.27 -6.86
CA GLY A 83 2.40 -15.68 -5.90
C GLY A 83 3.84 -15.29 -6.26
N ARG A 84 4.06 -14.62 -7.40
CA ARG A 84 5.37 -14.14 -7.86
C ARG A 84 5.53 -12.64 -7.57
N ARG A 85 6.74 -12.24 -7.17
CA ARG A 85 7.17 -10.83 -7.13
C ARG A 85 7.37 -10.29 -8.55
N LEU A 86 6.84 -9.11 -8.82
CA LEU A 86 7.13 -8.34 -10.03
C LEU A 86 8.40 -7.52 -9.79
N GLU A 87 9.34 -7.56 -10.73
CA GLU A 87 10.56 -6.74 -10.70
C GLU A 87 10.30 -5.34 -11.27
N GLY A 88 9.31 -5.21 -12.16
CA GLY A 88 8.74 -3.94 -12.59
C GLY A 88 7.27 -4.05 -13.00
N PHE A 89 6.61 -2.90 -13.18
CA PHE A 89 5.20 -2.85 -13.61
C PHE A 89 4.99 -3.36 -15.04
N ALA A 90 6.03 -3.40 -15.88
CA ALA A 90 5.97 -4.02 -17.20
C ALA A 90 5.80 -5.55 -17.14
N ASP A 91 6.04 -6.17 -15.98
CA ASP A 91 5.95 -7.62 -15.79
C ASP A 91 4.54 -8.09 -15.35
N THR A 92 3.56 -7.18 -15.32
CA THR A 92 2.17 -7.45 -14.89
C THR A 92 1.33 -8.03 -16.03
N ASP A 93 0.52 -9.05 -15.73
CA ASP A 93 -0.52 -9.58 -16.64
C ASP A 93 -1.90 -8.96 -16.33
N ALA A 94 -1.95 -7.91 -15.50
CA ALA A 94 -3.20 -7.24 -15.14
C ALA A 94 -3.73 -6.38 -16.30
N ALA A 95 -5.03 -6.51 -16.57
CA ALA A 95 -5.73 -5.58 -17.45
C ALA A 95 -6.03 -4.29 -16.68
N GLY A 96 -5.33 -3.19 -17.00
CA GLY A 96 -5.59 -1.87 -16.44
C GLY A 96 -4.33 -1.02 -16.25
N THR A 97 -4.54 0.29 -16.11
CA THR A 97 -3.48 1.27 -15.82
C THR A 97 -3.85 2.13 -14.62
N SER A 98 -2.87 2.50 -13.80
CA SER A 98 -2.98 3.59 -12.82
C SER A 98 -2.13 4.76 -13.32
N HIS A 99 -2.69 5.97 -13.43
CA HIS A 99 -2.01 7.15 -14.01
C HIS A 99 -1.29 6.87 -15.35
N GLY A 100 -1.89 6.06 -16.22
CA GLY A 100 -1.33 5.71 -17.53
C GLY A 100 -0.20 4.68 -17.52
N VAL A 101 0.14 4.07 -16.37
CA VAL A 101 1.12 2.97 -16.29
C VAL A 101 0.45 1.64 -15.93
N PRO A 102 0.93 0.49 -16.43
CA PRO A 102 0.41 -0.83 -16.01
C PRO A 102 0.43 -0.99 -14.49
N ALA A 103 -0.65 -1.54 -13.92
CA ALA A 103 -0.78 -1.72 -12.48
C ALA A 103 -0.67 -3.19 -12.07
N ALA A 104 -0.10 -3.48 -10.89
CA ALA A 104 -0.11 -4.82 -10.31
C ALA A 104 -1.46 -5.11 -9.60
N ARG A 105 -1.87 -6.39 -9.52
CA ARG A 105 -3.10 -6.77 -8.77
C ARG A 105 -2.97 -6.61 -7.26
N LEU A 106 -1.75 -6.76 -6.73
CA LEU A 106 -1.44 -6.55 -5.31
C LEU A 106 -0.14 -5.75 -5.21
N VAL A 107 -0.09 -4.76 -4.33
CA VAL A 107 1.13 -4.01 -3.99
C VAL A 107 1.49 -4.31 -2.54
N ALA A 108 2.74 -4.71 -2.29
CA ALA A 108 3.26 -4.97 -0.96
C ALA A 108 4.39 -4.00 -0.60
N VAL A 109 4.40 -3.56 0.67
CA VAL A 109 5.46 -2.69 1.22
C VAL A 109 6.27 -3.48 2.24
N LEU A 110 7.59 -3.52 2.06
CA LEU A 110 8.53 -4.12 3.01
C LEU A 110 9.31 -3.04 3.73
N ILE A 111 9.52 -3.22 5.03
CA ILE A 111 10.25 -2.31 5.89
C ILE A 111 11.50 -3.00 6.44
N GLY A 112 12.66 -2.35 6.29
CA GLY A 112 13.94 -2.89 6.72
C GLY A 112 14.94 -1.80 7.16
N ALA A 113 15.97 -2.23 7.89
CA ALA A 113 17.00 -1.31 8.38
C ALA A 113 17.72 -0.62 7.22
N GLN A 114 18.08 0.64 7.42
CA GLN A 114 18.95 1.35 6.49
C GLN A 114 20.39 0.86 6.70
N ALA A 115 20.97 0.21 5.69
CA ALA A 115 22.42 0.03 5.61
C ALA A 115 23.03 1.27 4.95
N GLU A 116 24.00 1.90 5.62
CA GLU A 116 24.91 2.80 4.91
C GLU A 116 25.66 1.95 3.90
N THR A 117 25.41 2.16 2.61
CA THR A 117 26.35 1.71 1.58
C THR A 117 27.64 2.47 1.84
N GLY A 118 28.64 1.79 2.38
CA GLY A 118 30.01 2.31 2.36
C GLY A 118 30.32 2.72 0.93
N ARG A 119 30.63 4.00 0.73
CA ARG A 119 31.26 4.45 -0.52
C ARG A 119 32.61 3.72 -0.58
N GLN A 120 32.71 2.72 -1.45
CA GLN A 120 33.99 2.30 -2.00
C GLN A 120 34.34 3.20 -3.16
#